data_AF-A0A3B9Q4I0-F1
#
_entry.id   AF-A0A3B9Q4I0-F1
#
_cell.length_a   1.000
_cell.length_b   1.000
_cell.length_c   1.000
_cell.angle_alpha   90.00
_cell.angle_beta   90.00
_cell.angle_gamma   90.00
#
_symmetry.space_group_name_H-M   'P 1'
#
loop_
_entity.id
_entity.type
_entity.pdbx_description
1 polymer ?
#
loop_
_entity_poly.entity_id
_entity_poly.type
_entity_poly.pdbx_seq_one_letter_code
_entity_poly.pdbx_strand_id
1 'polypeptide(L)'
;MFDRWRVSIKMKVHGNRKSMMRDPFVIGISGSIGSGKSLIRHLLAMRGVMPLDADELTHFLLMKGKAGYQEVVRNFGETYLDNSGNLDRARLGTDVFGNPRSLQKLESLLHPLVSKTVHSILQKSSSPLIALEAIKLYTSDLTQLCDSRWFVTATPAAQRERLKRTRGMDDKAITERLHQQHFPKEMSIDHYIENSCLVGDVAQQIEIIWKDMLQETHGFEQVIECLAETINMPVLSIDSLATIDAKMQGYLAEFLPSHQRIPDGDFAQRVILSRTFLSPLENSDDMLVWQFDHFNTRIRILINDKKDDNLQNGLEILERQTSTWGGNCIMVELDARSLQFQDELRSMGYRILSDADITEHPFLSFSIGNKGKIGNHLVKILPGGVWRLIP
;
A
#
# COMPACT_ATOMS: atom_id res chain seq x y z
N MET A 1 11.16 -14.80 -50.28
CA MET A 1 11.72 -13.49 -49.86
C MET A 1 10.75 -12.93 -48.84
N PHE A 2 10.93 -13.01 -47.53
CA PHE A 2 12.13 -12.79 -46.74
C PHE A 2 12.28 -13.87 -45.66
N ASP A 3 13.48 -14.42 -45.60
CA ASP A 3 13.97 -15.41 -44.65
C ASP A 3 15.27 -14.81 -44.08
N ARG A 4 15.63 -15.18 -42.83
CA ARG A 4 16.67 -14.57 -41.95
C ARG A 4 16.10 -13.39 -41.16
N TRP A 5 15.94 -13.45 -39.83
CA TRP A 5 16.99 -13.68 -38.82
C TRP A 5 16.50 -14.54 -37.66
N ARG A 6 17.03 -15.77 -37.55
CA ARG A 6 17.08 -16.56 -36.30
C ARG A 6 18.49 -16.43 -35.74
N VAL A 7 18.66 -15.74 -34.62
CA VAL A 7 19.84 -15.91 -33.78
C VAL A 7 19.37 -16.67 -32.53
N SER A 8 19.72 -17.95 -32.51
CA SER A 8 19.53 -18.82 -31.35
C SER A 8 20.65 -18.56 -30.35
N ILE A 9 20.31 -18.02 -29.17
CA ILE A 9 21.17 -18.12 -28.00
C ILE A 9 20.63 -19.28 -27.15
N LYS A 10 21.22 -20.46 -27.33
CA LYS A 10 21.03 -21.59 -26.41
C LYS A 10 21.87 -21.32 -25.17
N MET A 11 21.27 -20.81 -24.10
CA MET A 11 21.87 -20.94 -22.76
C MET A 11 21.50 -22.31 -22.19
N LYS A 12 22.53 -23.12 -21.93
CA LYS A 12 22.43 -24.41 -21.24
C LYS A 12 21.91 -24.18 -19.82
N VAL A 13 20.70 -24.65 -19.53
CA VAL A 13 20.22 -24.78 -18.14
C VAL A 13 20.89 -26.01 -17.53
N HIS A 14 21.85 -25.80 -16.64
CA HIS A 14 22.25 -26.81 -15.65
C HIS A 14 21.58 -26.43 -14.33
N GLY A 15 20.94 -27.41 -13.70
CA GLY A 15 20.03 -27.22 -12.59
C GLY A 15 20.67 -26.61 -11.34
N ASN A 16 19.93 -25.69 -10.72
CA ASN A 16 19.72 -25.64 -9.28
C ASN A 16 18.45 -24.80 -8.98
N ARG A 17 17.39 -25.43 -8.47
CA ARG A 17 16.02 -24.89 -8.31
C ARG A 17 15.85 -23.86 -7.17
N LYS A 18 16.89 -23.09 -6.78
CA LYS A 18 16.83 -22.20 -5.59
C LYS A 18 17.38 -20.78 -5.78
N SER A 19 17.72 -20.33 -7.00
CA SER A 19 18.36 -19.01 -7.18
C SER A 19 17.88 -18.16 -8.38
N MET A 20 16.59 -18.19 -8.71
CA MET A 20 16.08 -17.57 -9.95
C MET A 20 15.13 -16.37 -9.79
N MET A 21 15.14 -15.65 -8.68
CA MET A 21 14.75 -14.23 -8.71
C MET A 21 15.76 -13.43 -7.91
N ARG A 22 16.55 -12.60 -8.61
CA ARG A 22 17.47 -11.66 -7.97
C ARG A 22 16.77 -10.35 -7.59
N ASP A 23 15.65 -10.02 -8.24
CA ASP A 23 14.86 -8.83 -7.98
C ASP A 23 13.37 -9.16 -8.17
N PRO A 24 12.46 -8.53 -7.41
CA PRO A 24 11.02 -8.70 -7.55
C PRO A 24 10.51 -8.12 -8.87
N PHE A 25 9.44 -8.71 -9.42
CA PHE A 25 8.71 -8.10 -10.53
C PHE A 25 7.93 -6.88 -10.05
N VAL A 26 7.99 -5.77 -10.77
CA VAL A 26 7.40 -4.49 -10.36
C VAL A 26 6.33 -4.02 -11.34
N ILE A 27 5.10 -3.92 -10.83
CA ILE A 27 4.00 -3.22 -11.48
C ILE A 27 4.03 -1.76 -11.03
N GLY A 28 4.39 -0.85 -11.93
CA GLY A 28 4.36 0.59 -11.69
C GLY A 28 2.97 1.17 -11.94
N ILE A 29 2.37 1.81 -10.94
CA ILE A 29 1.04 2.42 -11.03
C ILE A 29 1.19 3.93 -10.99
N SER A 30 0.74 4.59 -12.05
CA SER A 30 0.60 6.05 -12.09
C SER A 30 -0.75 6.46 -12.65
N GLY A 31 -0.97 7.76 -12.77
CA GLY A 31 -2.25 8.30 -13.20
C GLY A 31 -2.60 9.61 -12.54
N SER A 32 -3.63 10.25 -13.05
CA SER A 32 -4.04 11.60 -12.67
C SER A 32 -4.53 11.69 -11.21
N ILE A 33 -4.56 12.91 -10.65
CA ILE A 33 -5.11 13.13 -9.31
C ILE A 33 -6.59 12.71 -9.28
N GLY A 34 -7.01 12.02 -8.22
CA GLY A 34 -8.38 11.54 -8.11
C GLY A 34 -8.76 10.38 -9.05
N SER A 35 -7.82 9.83 -9.84
CA SER A 35 -8.10 8.67 -10.70
C SER A 35 -8.23 7.34 -9.95
N GLY A 36 -7.85 7.29 -8.68
CA GLY A 36 -7.99 6.08 -7.85
C GLY A 36 -6.86 5.07 -7.98
N LYS A 37 -5.62 5.50 -8.22
CA LYS A 37 -4.41 4.64 -8.17
C LYS A 37 -4.34 3.75 -6.93
N SER A 38 -4.63 4.31 -5.75
CA SER A 38 -4.62 3.55 -4.49
C SER A 38 -5.68 2.46 -4.42
N LEU A 39 -6.78 2.56 -5.19
CA LEU A 39 -7.74 1.47 -5.37
C LEU A 39 -7.08 0.33 -6.15
N ILE A 40 -6.41 0.62 -7.26
CA ILE A 40 -5.72 -0.39 -8.08
C ILE A 40 -4.65 -1.11 -7.26
N ARG A 41 -3.83 -0.36 -6.52
CA ARG A 41 -2.83 -0.93 -5.61
C ARG A 41 -3.46 -1.84 -4.55
N HIS A 42 -4.60 -1.44 -3.98
CA HIS A 42 -5.29 -2.26 -2.99
C HIS A 42 -5.90 -3.53 -3.59
N LEU A 43 -6.50 -3.44 -4.78
CA LEU A 43 -7.03 -4.61 -5.51
C LEU A 43 -5.93 -5.61 -5.86
N LEU A 44 -4.73 -5.14 -6.23
CA LEU A 44 -3.56 -6.00 -6.40
C LEU A 44 -3.09 -6.61 -5.07
N ALA A 45 -3.11 -5.83 -3.98
CA ALA A 45 -2.75 -6.34 -2.65
C ALA A 45 -3.71 -7.41 -2.14
N MET A 46 -5.00 -7.37 -2.53
CA MET A 46 -5.94 -8.46 -2.25
C MET A 46 -5.57 -9.77 -2.96
N ARG A 47 -4.83 -9.69 -4.07
CA ARG A 47 -4.21 -10.85 -4.77
C ARG A 47 -2.83 -11.18 -4.22
N GLY A 48 -2.46 -10.57 -3.09
CA GLY A 48 -1.20 -10.80 -2.41
C GLY A 48 -0.02 -9.93 -2.88
N VAL A 49 -0.17 -9.14 -3.95
CA VAL A 49 0.92 -8.28 -4.43
C VAL A 49 1.35 -7.29 -3.35
N MET A 50 2.65 -7.20 -3.05
CA MET A 50 3.13 -6.28 -2.03
C MET A 50 2.84 -4.82 -2.44
N PRO A 51 2.04 -4.08 -1.67
CA PRO A 51 1.74 -2.69 -2.00
C PRO A 51 2.88 -1.77 -1.54
N LEU A 52 3.33 -0.90 -2.44
CA LEU A 52 4.34 0.13 -2.14
C LEU A 52 3.87 1.51 -2.63
N ASP A 53 3.87 2.49 -1.72
CA ASP A 53 3.41 3.86 -1.99
C ASP A 53 4.58 4.85 -1.86
N ALA A 54 4.98 5.46 -2.98
CA ALA A 54 6.10 6.40 -3.02
C ALA A 54 5.78 7.74 -2.32
N ASP A 55 4.51 8.14 -2.25
CA ASP A 55 4.11 9.35 -1.54
C ASP A 55 4.22 9.11 -0.02
N GLU A 56 3.86 7.91 0.44
CA GLU A 56 4.06 7.48 1.82
C GLU A 56 5.55 7.44 2.20
N LEU A 57 6.42 6.97 1.30
CA LEU A 57 7.87 7.05 1.49
C LEU A 57 8.39 8.48 1.55
N THR A 58 7.86 9.36 0.72
CA THR A 58 8.21 10.79 0.75
C THR A 58 7.86 11.39 2.12
N HIS A 59 6.67 11.07 2.65
CA HIS A 59 6.27 11.51 3.98
C HIS A 59 7.21 11.00 5.06
N PHE A 60 7.63 9.73 4.96
CA PHE A 60 8.59 9.14 5.88
C PHE A 60 9.94 9.87 5.85
N LEU A 61 10.49 10.12 4.66
CA LEU A 61 11.78 10.80 4.50
C LEU A 61 11.76 12.23 5.03
N LEU A 62 10.58 12.85 5.15
CA LEU A 62 10.38 14.18 5.71
C LEU A 62 10.17 14.21 7.23
N MET A 63 10.17 13.04 7.91
CA MET A 63 10.08 12.99 9.36
C MET A 63 11.37 13.50 10.02
N LYS A 64 11.23 14.10 11.21
CA LYS A 64 12.36 14.60 12.00
C LYS A 64 13.44 13.51 12.15
N GLY A 65 14.69 13.87 11.84
CA GLY A 65 15.83 12.95 11.88
C GLY A 65 16.12 12.21 10.57
N LYS A 66 15.21 12.24 9.58
CA LYS A 66 15.39 11.57 8.28
C LYS A 66 16.08 12.43 7.25
N ALA A 67 16.61 11.79 6.20
CA ALA A 67 17.41 12.46 5.17
C ALA A 67 16.65 13.60 4.45
N GLY A 68 15.38 13.39 4.11
CA GLY A 68 14.56 14.41 3.45
C GLY A 68 14.29 15.61 4.35
N TYR A 69 14.04 15.37 5.65
CA TYR A 69 13.90 16.45 6.65
C TYR A 69 15.17 17.32 6.71
N GLN A 70 16.35 16.70 6.79
CA GLN A 70 17.62 17.42 6.84
C GLN A 70 17.85 18.26 5.58
N GLU A 71 17.57 17.70 4.40
CA GLU A 71 17.70 18.43 3.13
C GLU A 71 16.73 19.60 3.05
N VAL A 72 15.47 19.43 3.49
CA VAL A 72 14.49 20.51 3.50
C VAL A 72 14.90 21.63 4.46
N VAL A 73 15.24 21.31 5.71
CA VAL A 73 15.65 22.32 6.71
C VAL A 73 16.88 23.09 6.23
N ARG A 74 17.88 22.40 5.66
CA ARG A 74 19.08 23.05 5.12
C ARG A 74 18.78 24.00 3.96
N ASN A 75 17.83 23.65 3.10
CA ASN A 75 17.59 24.37 1.83
C ASN A 75 16.46 25.40 1.87
N PHE A 76 15.49 25.22 2.76
CA PHE A 76 14.29 26.06 2.90
C PHE A 76 14.26 26.80 4.26
N GLY A 77 15.09 26.39 5.22
CA GLY A 77 15.19 26.99 6.54
C GLY A 77 14.22 26.41 7.57
N GLU A 78 14.44 26.79 8.83
CA GLU A 78 13.68 26.31 9.98
C GLU A 78 12.27 26.92 10.08
N THR A 79 11.92 27.87 9.21
CA THR A 79 10.59 28.51 9.19
C THR A 79 9.45 27.54 8.91
N TYR A 80 9.77 26.35 8.37
CA TYR A 80 8.83 25.27 8.11
C TYR A 80 8.72 24.26 9.26
N LEU A 81 9.33 24.52 10.41
CA LEU A 81 9.21 23.68 11.59
C LEU A 81 8.05 24.13 12.48
N ASP A 82 7.31 23.17 13.04
CA ASP A 82 6.35 23.42 14.10
C ASP A 82 7.05 23.60 15.47
N ASN A 83 6.26 23.89 16.51
CA ASN A 83 6.78 24.10 17.86
C ASN A 83 7.45 22.86 18.48
N SER A 84 7.25 21.66 17.90
CA SER A 84 7.88 20.41 18.31
C SER A 84 9.15 20.09 17.47
N GLY A 85 9.46 20.97 16.51
CA GLY A 85 10.56 20.81 15.56
C GLY A 85 10.26 19.80 14.44
N ASN A 86 9.01 19.40 14.23
CA ASN A 86 8.62 18.59 13.07
C ASN A 86 8.37 19.49 11.87
N LEU A 87 8.53 18.95 10.67
CA LEU A 87 8.25 19.70 9.45
C LEU A 87 6.73 19.90 9.26
N ASP A 88 6.30 21.15 9.19
CA ASP A 88 4.95 21.54 8.76
C ASP A 88 4.83 21.38 7.25
N ARG A 89 4.50 20.14 6.85
CA ARG A 89 4.30 19.75 5.44
C ARG A 89 3.16 20.50 4.78
N ALA A 90 2.13 20.90 5.53
CA ALA A 90 0.99 21.61 4.98
C ALA A 90 1.40 23.03 4.57
N ARG A 91 2.15 23.72 5.44
CA ARG A 91 2.74 25.02 5.14
C ARG A 91 3.77 24.94 4.02
N LEU A 92 4.72 23.99 4.10
CA LEU A 92 5.72 23.78 3.04
C LEU A 92 5.03 23.54 1.70
N GLY A 93 4.04 22.64 1.66
CA GLY A 93 3.25 22.35 0.47
C GLY A 93 2.61 23.60 -0.11
N THR A 94 1.91 24.38 0.71
CA THR A 94 1.23 25.61 0.29
C THR A 94 2.20 26.58 -0.39
N ASP A 95 3.38 26.78 0.20
CA ASP A 95 4.38 27.73 -0.32
C ASP A 95 5.08 27.21 -1.58
N VAL A 96 5.44 25.92 -1.65
CA VAL A 96 6.15 25.37 -2.81
C VAL A 96 5.23 25.15 -4.01
N PHE A 97 3.96 24.80 -3.81
CA PHE A 97 3.02 24.63 -4.92
C PHE A 97 2.67 25.95 -5.61
N GLY A 98 2.76 27.08 -4.90
CA GLY A 98 2.59 28.42 -5.48
C GLY A 98 3.81 28.93 -6.25
N ASN A 99 4.97 28.27 -6.16
CA ASN A 99 6.22 28.73 -6.76
C ASN A 99 6.95 27.59 -7.51
N PRO A 100 6.90 27.57 -8.86
CA PRO A 100 7.52 26.51 -9.66
C PRO A 100 9.01 26.26 -9.38
N ARG A 101 9.79 27.31 -9.05
CA ARG A 101 11.21 27.17 -8.71
C ARG A 101 11.39 26.46 -7.36
N SER A 102 10.58 26.83 -6.37
CA SER A 102 10.59 26.17 -5.05
C SER A 102 10.14 24.71 -5.15
N LEU A 103 9.12 24.44 -5.97
CA LEU A 103 8.63 23.08 -6.23
C LEU A 103 9.73 22.23 -6.87
N GLN A 104 10.36 22.72 -7.93
CA GLN A 104 11.46 22.03 -8.61
C GLN A 104 12.65 21.80 -7.68
N LYS A 105 12.98 22.78 -6.82
CA LYS A 105 14.02 22.62 -5.81
C LYS A 105 13.67 21.50 -4.83
N LEU A 106 12.46 21.49 -4.27
CA LEU A 106 12.01 20.46 -3.35
C LEU A 106 12.05 19.07 -4.00
N GLU A 107 11.55 18.95 -5.23
CA GLU A 107 11.58 17.71 -6.00
C GLU A 107 13.01 17.20 -6.23
N SER A 108 13.93 18.08 -6.60
CA SER A 108 15.34 17.70 -6.84
C SER A 108 16.04 17.15 -5.59
N LEU A 109 15.61 17.57 -4.39
CA LEU A 109 16.12 17.06 -3.13
C LEU A 109 15.49 15.71 -2.76
N LEU A 110 14.19 15.55 -2.98
CA LEU A 110 13.44 14.38 -2.51
C LEU A 110 13.46 13.20 -3.48
N HIS A 111 13.41 13.44 -4.80
CA HIS A 111 13.33 12.36 -5.79
C HIS A 111 14.49 11.36 -5.65
N PRO A 112 15.78 11.77 -5.57
CA PRO A 112 16.88 10.81 -5.42
C PRO A 112 16.79 9.99 -4.12
N LEU A 113 16.28 10.58 -3.03
CA LEU A 113 16.10 9.90 -1.75
C LEU A 113 14.99 8.85 -1.82
N VAL A 114 13.86 9.19 -2.45
CA VAL A 114 12.75 8.26 -2.69
C VAL A 114 13.23 7.11 -3.57
N SER A 115 13.91 7.40 -4.67
CA SER A 115 14.38 6.36 -5.58
C SER A 115 15.39 5.43 -4.95
N LYS A 116 16.39 5.96 -4.22
CA LYS A 116 17.32 5.14 -3.44
C LYS A 116 16.60 4.26 -2.43
N THR A 117 15.56 4.79 -1.79
CA THR A 117 14.75 4.05 -0.83
C THR A 117 14.00 2.91 -1.51
N VAL A 118 13.30 3.19 -2.62
CA VAL A 118 12.60 2.17 -3.42
C VAL A 118 13.58 1.08 -3.86
N HIS A 119 14.74 1.41 -4.41
CA HIS A 119 15.76 0.42 -4.78
C HIS A 119 16.17 -0.46 -3.59
N SER A 120 16.41 0.15 -2.42
CA SER A 120 16.76 -0.62 -1.22
C SER A 120 15.62 -1.55 -0.79
N ILE A 121 14.35 -1.16 -0.98
CA ILE A 121 13.21 -2.02 -0.67
C ILE A 121 13.16 -3.19 -1.64
N LEU A 122 13.26 -2.93 -2.95
CA LEU A 122 13.24 -3.97 -3.98
C LEU A 122 14.33 -5.03 -3.73
N GLN A 123 15.56 -4.59 -3.46
CA GLN A 123 16.70 -5.48 -3.19
C GLN A 123 16.57 -6.36 -1.94
N LYS A 124 15.78 -5.91 -0.96
CA LYS A 124 15.64 -6.58 0.35
C LYS A 124 14.28 -7.26 0.50
N SER A 125 13.36 -7.02 -0.43
CA SER A 125 12.03 -7.59 -0.44
C SER A 125 12.11 -9.10 -0.67
N SER A 126 11.40 -9.85 0.17
CA SER A 126 11.10 -11.26 -0.08
C SER A 126 9.87 -11.46 -0.95
N SER A 127 9.06 -10.41 -1.17
CA SER A 127 7.91 -10.49 -2.06
C SER A 127 8.38 -10.64 -3.50
N PRO A 128 7.88 -11.61 -4.27
CA PRO A 128 8.26 -11.79 -5.68
C PRO A 128 7.60 -10.77 -6.62
N LEU A 129 6.51 -10.11 -6.16
CA LEU A 129 5.72 -9.16 -6.94
C LEU A 129 5.38 -7.93 -6.11
N ILE A 130 5.56 -6.74 -6.68
CA ILE A 130 5.36 -5.45 -6.01
C ILE A 130 4.51 -4.52 -6.88
N ALA A 131 3.55 -3.84 -6.26
CA ALA A 131 2.77 -2.77 -6.88
C ALA A 131 3.27 -1.40 -6.37
N LEU A 132 4.11 -0.73 -7.17
CA LEU A 132 4.69 0.58 -6.88
C LEU A 132 3.78 1.71 -7.37
N GLU A 133 3.04 2.34 -6.46
CA GLU A 133 2.26 3.55 -6.75
C GLU A 133 3.15 4.80 -6.64
N ALA A 134 3.28 5.56 -7.73
CA ALA A 134 3.99 6.84 -7.75
C ALA A 134 3.31 7.85 -8.70
N ILE A 135 2.91 9.01 -8.17
CA ILE A 135 2.30 10.09 -8.99
C ILE A 135 3.27 10.55 -10.09
N LYS A 136 4.55 10.64 -9.77
CA LYS A 136 5.61 11.10 -10.68
C LYS A 136 6.44 9.98 -11.27
N LEU A 137 5.83 8.80 -11.44
CA LEU A 137 6.51 7.63 -11.99
C LEU A 137 7.26 8.00 -13.29
N TYR A 138 6.53 8.51 -14.29
CA TYR A 138 7.04 8.86 -15.62
C TYR A 138 7.99 10.06 -15.68
N THR A 139 8.17 10.79 -14.58
CA THR A 139 9.12 11.91 -14.49
C THR A 139 10.25 11.64 -13.50
N SER A 140 10.38 10.39 -13.07
CA SER A 140 11.45 9.91 -12.18
C SER A 140 12.16 8.69 -12.78
N ASP A 141 13.31 8.37 -12.22
CA ASP A 141 14.08 7.14 -12.49
C ASP A 141 13.33 5.86 -12.06
N LEU A 142 12.28 5.97 -11.24
CA LEU A 142 11.43 4.84 -10.84
C LEU A 142 10.79 4.11 -12.03
N THR A 143 10.56 4.79 -13.16
CA THR A 143 10.00 4.14 -14.36
C THR A 143 10.90 2.99 -14.86
N GLN A 144 12.21 3.10 -14.67
CA GLN A 144 13.17 2.07 -15.10
C GLN A 144 13.16 0.83 -14.21
N LEU A 145 12.51 0.91 -13.05
CA LEU A 145 12.33 -0.20 -12.12
C LEU A 145 11.09 -1.04 -12.43
N CYS A 146 10.22 -0.57 -13.32
CA CYS A 146 8.94 -1.22 -13.59
C CYS A 146 9.05 -2.19 -14.76
N ASP A 147 8.66 -3.44 -14.53
CA ASP A 147 8.51 -4.46 -15.57
C ASP A 147 7.18 -4.31 -16.33
N SER A 148 6.15 -3.74 -15.69
CA SER A 148 4.85 -3.46 -16.28
C SER A 148 4.30 -2.13 -15.74
N ARG A 149 3.89 -1.22 -16.63
CA ARG A 149 3.52 0.17 -16.30
C ARG A 149 2.05 0.41 -16.59
N TRP A 150 1.30 0.61 -15.51
CA TRP A 150 -0.15 0.81 -15.51
C TRP A 150 -0.48 2.29 -15.33
N PHE A 151 -1.36 2.80 -16.18
CA PHE A 151 -1.83 4.18 -16.12
C PHE A 151 -3.33 4.25 -15.83
N VAL A 152 -3.67 4.84 -14.70
CA VAL A 152 -5.06 4.95 -14.22
C VAL A 152 -5.66 6.28 -14.63
N THR A 153 -6.73 6.22 -15.42
CA THR A 153 -7.50 7.38 -15.86
C THR A 153 -8.86 7.44 -15.17
N ALA A 154 -9.44 8.64 -15.11
CA ALA A 154 -10.83 8.84 -14.75
C ALA A 154 -11.32 10.12 -15.43
N THR A 155 -12.61 10.22 -15.66
CA THR A 155 -13.26 11.43 -16.18
C THR A 155 -13.10 12.58 -15.19
N PRO A 156 -13.04 13.84 -15.66
CA PRO A 156 -12.97 15.00 -14.78
C PRO A 156 -14.11 15.08 -13.76
N ALA A 157 -15.30 14.60 -14.13
CA ALA A 157 -16.45 14.51 -13.24
C ALA A 157 -16.20 13.54 -12.08
N ALA A 158 -15.77 12.31 -12.37
CA ALA A 158 -15.43 11.32 -11.34
C ALA A 158 -14.28 11.79 -10.44
N GLN A 159 -13.23 12.40 -11.01
CA GLN A 159 -12.13 12.97 -10.23
C GLN A 159 -12.63 14.06 -9.28
N ARG A 160 -13.46 14.99 -9.77
CA ARG A 160 -13.99 16.10 -8.97
C ARG A 160 -14.85 15.60 -7.82
N GLU A 161 -15.78 14.69 -8.09
CA GLU A 161 -16.62 14.08 -7.06
C GLU A 161 -15.76 13.40 -5.98
N ARG A 162 -14.79 12.58 -6.39
CA ARG A 162 -13.88 11.90 -5.47
C ARG A 162 -13.04 12.86 -4.67
N LEU A 163 -12.49 13.92 -5.27
CA LEU A 163 -11.63 14.88 -4.55
C LEU A 163 -12.42 15.71 -3.55
N LYS A 164 -13.63 16.13 -3.89
CA LYS A 164 -14.57 16.75 -2.94
C LYS A 164 -14.85 15.81 -1.78
N ARG A 165 -15.28 14.59 -2.11
CA ARG A 165 -15.69 13.60 -1.13
C ARG A 165 -14.54 13.17 -0.23
N THR A 166 -13.43 12.72 -0.81
CA THR A 166 -12.32 12.08 -0.08
C THR A 166 -11.31 13.04 0.51
N ARG A 167 -11.16 14.26 -0.03
CA ARG A 167 -10.17 15.24 0.43
C ARG A 167 -10.79 16.56 0.92
N GLY A 168 -12.10 16.74 0.79
CA GLY A 168 -12.77 17.98 1.20
C GLY A 168 -12.32 19.21 0.41
N MET A 169 -11.82 19.01 -0.81
CA MET A 169 -11.33 20.10 -1.65
C MET A 169 -12.49 20.88 -2.26
N ASP A 170 -12.35 22.21 -2.36
CA ASP A 170 -13.27 23.04 -3.11
C ASP A 170 -13.06 22.94 -4.63
N ASP A 171 -14.00 23.45 -5.42
CA ASP A 171 -13.96 23.38 -6.87
C ASP A 171 -12.79 24.13 -7.51
N LYS A 172 -12.33 25.22 -6.88
CA LYS A 172 -11.23 26.03 -7.39
C LYS A 172 -9.92 25.26 -7.23
N ALA A 173 -9.64 24.75 -6.04
CA ALA A 173 -8.48 23.93 -5.74
C ALA A 173 -8.45 22.65 -6.60
N ILE A 174 -9.60 22.02 -6.85
CA ILE A 174 -9.68 20.86 -7.74
C ILE A 174 -9.28 21.25 -9.16
N THR A 175 -9.85 22.33 -9.68
CA THR A 175 -9.58 22.79 -11.05
C THR A 175 -8.10 23.16 -11.22
N GLU A 176 -7.52 23.89 -10.26
CA GLU A 176 -6.09 24.20 -10.24
C GLU A 176 -5.24 22.93 -10.27
N ARG A 177 -5.53 21.93 -9.44
CA ARG A 177 -4.78 20.66 -9.44
C ARG A 177 -5.00 19.82 -10.70
N LEU A 178 -6.19 19.88 -11.32
CA LEU A 178 -6.43 19.21 -12.59
C LEU A 178 -5.60 19.84 -13.71
N HIS A 179 -5.44 21.16 -13.70
CA HIS A 179 -4.67 21.90 -14.71
C HIS A 179 -3.15 21.83 -14.50
N GLN A 180 -2.68 21.70 -13.26
CA GLN A 180 -1.25 21.65 -12.93
C GLN A 180 -0.60 20.26 -13.12
N GLN A 181 -1.36 19.25 -13.54
CA GLN A 181 -0.79 17.93 -13.81
C GLN A 181 -0.05 17.92 -15.13
N HIS A 182 1.24 17.59 -15.06
CA HIS A 182 2.10 17.48 -16.22
C HIS A 182 2.56 16.03 -16.34
N PHE A 183 2.07 15.36 -17.38
CA PHE A 183 2.60 14.09 -17.83
C PHE A 183 3.50 14.33 -19.05
N PRO A 184 4.58 13.55 -19.23
CA PRO A 184 5.36 13.59 -20.46
C PRO A 184 4.46 13.37 -21.68
N LYS A 185 4.79 14.01 -22.82
CA LYS A 185 4.05 13.82 -24.08
C LYS A 185 4.09 12.37 -24.55
N GLU A 186 5.22 11.72 -24.34
CA GLU A 186 5.45 10.32 -24.65
C GLU A 186 5.63 9.57 -23.33
N MET A 187 4.67 8.70 -23.04
CA MET A 187 4.75 7.75 -21.94
C MET A 187 4.68 6.36 -22.53
N SER A 188 5.61 5.51 -22.13
CA SER A 188 5.55 4.09 -22.49
C SER A 188 4.70 3.40 -21.44
N ILE A 189 3.42 3.22 -21.78
CA ILE A 189 2.37 2.64 -20.94
C ILE A 189 2.05 1.27 -21.50
N ASP A 190 2.04 0.26 -20.64
CA ASP A 190 1.73 -1.11 -21.04
C ASP A 190 0.22 -1.37 -20.91
N HIS A 191 -0.42 -0.83 -19.86
CA HIS A 191 -1.86 -1.00 -19.63
C HIS A 191 -2.53 0.30 -19.15
N TYR A 192 -3.72 0.56 -19.70
CA TYR A 192 -4.62 1.63 -19.23
C TYR A 192 -5.75 1.04 -18.41
N ILE A 193 -6.09 1.69 -17.29
CA ILE A 193 -7.23 1.32 -16.46
C ILE A 193 -8.13 2.54 -16.31
N GLU A 194 -9.37 2.42 -16.80
CA GLU A 194 -10.37 3.46 -16.66
C GLU A 194 -11.17 3.25 -15.37
N ASN A 195 -11.15 4.27 -14.50
CA ASN A 195 -11.81 4.24 -13.21
C ASN A 195 -12.80 5.39 -13.09
N SER A 196 -13.79 5.45 -13.97
CA SER A 196 -15.03 6.26 -13.82
C SER A 196 -16.26 5.38 -13.56
N CYS A 197 -16.05 4.08 -13.45
CA CYS A 197 -17.05 3.03 -13.29
C CYS A 197 -17.12 2.51 -11.85
N LEU A 198 -17.84 1.40 -11.63
CA LEU A 198 -17.94 0.74 -10.33
C LEU A 198 -16.65 0.00 -10.01
N VAL A 199 -16.44 -0.30 -8.72
CA VAL A 199 -15.23 -1.02 -8.26
C VAL A 199 -15.15 -2.42 -8.90
N GLY A 200 -16.28 -3.10 -9.08
CA GLY A 200 -16.33 -4.40 -9.77
C GLY A 200 -15.83 -4.32 -11.22
N ASP A 201 -16.21 -3.28 -11.96
CA ASP A 201 -15.77 -3.08 -13.35
C ASP A 201 -14.26 -2.84 -13.44
N VAL A 202 -13.71 -2.07 -12.49
CA VAL A 202 -12.26 -1.87 -12.37
C VAL A 202 -11.54 -3.18 -12.06
N ALA A 203 -12.09 -4.00 -11.15
CA ALA A 203 -11.51 -5.30 -10.83
C ALA A 203 -11.55 -6.27 -12.03
N GLN A 204 -12.60 -6.20 -12.86
CA GLN A 204 -12.67 -6.96 -14.10
C GLN A 204 -11.60 -6.50 -15.11
N GLN A 205 -11.35 -5.20 -15.24
CA GLN A 205 -10.23 -4.70 -16.06
C GLN A 205 -8.89 -5.23 -15.57
N ILE A 206 -8.64 -5.22 -14.26
CA ILE A 206 -7.43 -5.80 -13.67
C ILE A 206 -7.34 -7.30 -13.97
N GLU A 207 -8.43 -8.05 -13.89
CA GLU A 207 -8.45 -9.48 -14.19
C GLU A 207 -8.09 -9.77 -15.65
N ILE A 208 -8.57 -8.94 -16.59
CA ILE A 208 -8.21 -9.06 -18.01
C ILE A 208 -6.72 -8.80 -18.19
N ILE A 209 -6.21 -7.68 -17.68
CA ILE A 209 -4.78 -7.34 -17.74
C ILE A 209 -3.93 -8.45 -17.12
N TRP A 210 -4.37 -9.01 -15.99
CA TRP A 210 -3.67 -10.09 -15.30
C TRP A 210 -3.55 -11.35 -16.16
N LYS A 211 -4.63 -11.72 -16.88
CA LYS A 211 -4.64 -12.85 -17.82
C LYS A 211 -3.74 -12.61 -19.03
N ASP A 212 -3.76 -11.39 -19.57
CA ASP A 212 -2.89 -11.01 -20.68
C ASP A 212 -1.43 -11.08 -20.26
N MET A 213 -1.09 -10.55 -19.07
CA MET A 213 0.28 -10.63 -18.53
C MET A 213 0.74 -12.07 -18.32
N LEU A 214 -0.12 -12.98 -17.85
CA LEU A 214 0.21 -14.41 -17.72
C LEU A 214 0.59 -15.06 -19.06
N GLN A 215 0.04 -14.57 -20.17
CA GLN A 215 0.27 -15.14 -21.51
C GLN A 215 1.44 -14.45 -22.24
N GLU A 216 1.58 -13.13 -22.07
CA GLU A 216 2.41 -12.30 -22.93
C GLU A 216 3.66 -11.76 -22.24
N THR A 217 3.66 -11.67 -20.90
CA THR A 217 4.77 -11.07 -20.14
C THR A 217 5.79 -12.13 -19.74
N HIS A 218 7.01 -11.98 -20.26
CA HIS A 218 8.11 -12.90 -19.95
C HIS A 218 8.40 -12.96 -18.45
N GLY A 219 8.46 -14.17 -17.89
CA GLY A 219 8.77 -14.38 -16.47
C GLY A 219 7.59 -14.23 -15.51
N PHE A 220 6.45 -13.69 -15.96
CA PHE A 220 5.34 -13.37 -15.06
C PHE A 220 4.66 -14.63 -14.50
N GLU A 221 4.52 -15.69 -15.29
CA GLU A 221 4.01 -16.99 -14.81
C GLU A 221 4.82 -17.52 -13.61
N GLN A 222 6.16 -17.49 -13.71
CA GLN A 222 7.04 -17.95 -12.63
C GLN A 222 6.95 -17.05 -11.38
N VAL A 223 6.74 -15.74 -11.58
CA VAL A 223 6.49 -14.79 -10.49
C VAL A 223 5.19 -15.15 -9.76
N ILE A 224 4.13 -15.50 -10.49
CA ILE A 224 2.84 -15.89 -9.90
C ILE A 224 2.94 -17.25 -9.19
N GLU A 225 3.68 -18.22 -9.72
CA GLU A 225 3.97 -19.47 -9.02
C GLU A 225 4.69 -19.20 -7.68
N CYS A 226 5.73 -18.37 -7.69
CA CYS A 226 6.43 -17.97 -6.47
C CYS A 226 5.55 -17.16 -5.51
N LEU A 227 4.63 -16.34 -6.04
CA LEU A 227 3.67 -15.59 -5.24
C LEU A 227 2.72 -16.54 -4.49
N ALA A 228 2.21 -17.56 -5.17
CA ALA A 228 1.33 -18.57 -4.58
C ALA A 228 2.02 -19.40 -3.49
N GLU A 229 3.34 -19.60 -3.57
CA GLU A 229 4.13 -20.29 -2.53
C GLU A 229 4.44 -19.39 -1.31
N THR A 230 4.46 -18.06 -1.50
CA THR A 230 4.86 -17.11 -0.46
C THR A 230 3.67 -16.53 0.30
N ILE A 231 2.51 -16.47 -0.34
CA ILE A 231 1.30 -15.81 0.17
C ILE A 231 0.34 -16.82 0.74
N ASN A 232 0.03 -16.62 2.01
CA ASN A 232 -0.70 -17.62 2.79
C ASN A 232 -1.98 -17.07 3.41
N MET A 233 -2.16 -15.74 3.49
CA MET A 233 -3.36 -15.19 4.12
C MET A 233 -4.54 -15.22 3.14
N PRO A 234 -5.62 -15.98 3.42
CA PRO A 234 -6.83 -15.91 2.60
C PRO A 234 -7.42 -14.50 2.71
N VAL A 235 -7.77 -13.88 1.60
CA VAL A 235 -8.45 -12.59 1.54
C VAL A 235 -9.71 -12.76 0.70
N LEU A 236 -10.85 -12.31 1.22
CA LEU A 236 -12.12 -12.41 0.51
C LEU A 236 -12.07 -11.61 -0.80
N SER A 237 -12.50 -12.24 -1.89
CA SER A 237 -12.68 -11.58 -3.18
C SER A 237 -13.86 -10.62 -3.14
N ILE A 238 -13.96 -9.73 -4.13
CA ILE A 238 -15.11 -8.81 -4.26
C ILE A 238 -16.43 -9.58 -4.32
N ASP A 239 -16.48 -10.68 -5.07
CA ASP A 239 -17.68 -11.52 -5.16
C ASP A 239 -18.01 -12.16 -3.81
N SER A 240 -17.00 -12.63 -3.08
CA SER A 240 -17.20 -13.21 -1.75
C SER A 240 -17.73 -12.16 -0.77
N LEU A 241 -17.20 -10.94 -0.81
CA LEU A 241 -17.67 -9.82 0.01
C LEU A 241 -19.14 -9.50 -0.24
N ALA A 242 -19.58 -9.55 -1.50
CA ALA A 242 -20.97 -9.28 -1.88
C ALA A 242 -21.95 -10.36 -1.37
N THR A 243 -21.45 -11.56 -1.04
CA THR A 243 -22.26 -12.67 -0.52
C THR A 243 -22.37 -12.74 1.00
N ILE A 244 -21.61 -11.92 1.74
CA ILE A 244 -21.70 -11.86 3.21
C ILE A 244 -23.11 -11.47 3.62
N ASP A 245 -23.70 -12.18 4.58
CA ASP A 245 -25.08 -11.92 5.02
C ASP A 245 -25.22 -10.58 5.75
N ALA A 246 -26.42 -9.99 5.73
CA ALA A 246 -26.66 -8.65 6.26
C ALA A 246 -26.34 -8.49 7.75
N LYS A 247 -26.46 -9.56 8.57
CA LYS A 247 -26.13 -9.51 10.00
C LYS A 247 -24.63 -9.39 10.18
N MET A 248 -23.85 -10.21 9.47
CA MET A 248 -22.39 -10.13 9.50
C MET A 248 -21.88 -8.82 8.88
N GLN A 249 -22.48 -8.33 7.79
CA GLN A 249 -22.16 -7.01 7.23
C GLN A 249 -22.34 -5.89 8.26
N GLY A 250 -23.46 -5.89 8.99
CA GLY A 250 -23.73 -4.91 10.05
C GLY A 250 -22.67 -4.95 11.15
N TYR A 251 -22.28 -6.15 11.58
CA TYR A 251 -21.24 -6.34 12.58
C TYR A 251 -19.87 -5.84 12.10
N LEU A 252 -19.43 -6.25 10.91
CA LEU A 252 -18.12 -5.89 10.35
C LEU A 252 -18.03 -4.39 10.04
N ALA A 253 -19.13 -3.76 9.65
CA ALA A 253 -19.19 -2.34 9.34
C ALA A 253 -18.78 -1.44 10.51
N GLU A 254 -18.89 -1.90 11.76
CA GLU A 254 -18.44 -1.18 12.95
C GLU A 254 -16.91 -1.05 13.05
N PHE A 255 -16.18 -1.97 12.42
CA PHE A 255 -14.71 -2.04 12.45
C PHE A 255 -14.05 -1.44 11.23
N LEU A 256 -14.84 -1.18 10.18
CA LEU A 256 -14.37 -0.41 9.05
C LEU A 256 -14.11 1.03 9.51
N PRO A 257 -12.98 1.64 9.10
CA PRO A 257 -12.70 3.03 9.42
C PRO A 257 -13.90 3.93 9.14
N SER A 258 -14.29 4.74 10.13
CA SER A 258 -15.39 5.68 10.04
C SER A 258 -15.04 6.80 9.05
N HIS A 259 -15.14 6.54 7.77
CA HIS A 259 -15.01 7.57 6.76
C HIS A 259 -16.38 8.16 6.50
N GLN A 260 -16.56 9.44 6.86
CA GLN A 260 -17.69 10.30 6.49
C GLN A 260 -17.91 10.45 4.96
N ARG A 261 -17.27 9.59 4.15
CA ARG A 261 -16.89 9.83 2.75
C ARG A 261 -17.03 8.59 1.87
N ILE A 262 -17.54 7.49 2.41
CA ILE A 262 -17.95 6.31 1.63
C ILE A 262 -19.48 6.33 1.61
N PRO A 263 -20.14 6.33 0.44
CA PRO A 263 -21.60 6.34 0.37
C PRO A 263 -22.21 5.21 1.21
N ASP A 264 -23.38 5.44 1.81
CA ASP A 264 -24.27 4.35 2.20
C ASP A 264 -24.54 3.54 0.92
N GLY A 265 -23.99 2.33 0.86
CA GLY A 265 -23.85 1.59 -0.38
C GLY A 265 -23.38 0.17 -0.12
N ASP A 266 -23.10 -0.52 -1.22
CA ASP A 266 -22.61 -1.91 -1.26
C ASP A 266 -21.48 -2.15 -0.25
N PHE A 267 -21.68 -3.14 0.63
CA PHE A 267 -20.74 -3.49 1.68
C PHE A 267 -19.35 -3.82 1.12
N ALA A 268 -19.29 -4.54 0.00
CA ALA A 268 -18.03 -4.87 -0.65
C ALA A 268 -17.26 -3.60 -1.06
N GLN A 269 -17.95 -2.63 -1.66
CA GLN A 269 -17.36 -1.34 -1.99
C GLN A 269 -16.84 -0.60 -0.75
N ARG A 270 -17.56 -0.66 0.39
CA ARG A 270 -17.11 -0.03 1.64
C ARG A 270 -15.81 -0.65 2.16
N VAL A 271 -15.71 -1.98 2.16
CA VAL A 271 -14.51 -2.72 2.57
C VAL A 271 -13.32 -2.29 1.70
N ILE A 272 -13.47 -2.38 0.37
CA ILE A 272 -12.38 -2.10 -0.59
C ILE A 272 -11.93 -0.63 -0.53
N LEU A 273 -12.87 0.33 -0.50
CA LEU A 273 -12.53 1.76 -0.43
C LEU A 273 -11.90 2.16 0.90
N SER A 274 -12.15 1.40 1.97
CA SER A 274 -11.48 1.59 3.26
C SER A 274 -10.08 0.97 3.32
N ARG A 275 -9.64 0.28 2.25
CA ARG A 275 -8.38 -0.48 2.17
C ARG A 275 -8.27 -1.54 3.26
N THR A 276 -9.41 -2.16 3.59
CA THR A 276 -9.51 -3.18 4.63
C THR A 276 -9.53 -4.55 3.99
N PHE A 277 -8.73 -5.45 4.53
CA PHE A 277 -8.71 -6.87 4.19
C PHE A 277 -9.59 -7.63 5.16
N LEU A 278 -10.39 -8.53 4.61
CA LEU A 278 -11.26 -9.45 5.32
C LEU A 278 -10.73 -10.86 5.06
N SER A 279 -10.24 -11.51 6.10
CA SER A 279 -9.51 -12.77 5.98
C SER A 279 -10.12 -13.86 6.86
N PRO A 280 -10.87 -14.82 6.28
CA PRO A 280 -11.56 -15.85 7.06
C PRO A 280 -10.54 -16.76 7.73
N LEU A 281 -10.88 -17.22 8.93
CA LEU A 281 -10.11 -18.24 9.65
C LEU A 281 -10.63 -19.63 9.29
N GLU A 282 -9.75 -20.64 9.34
CA GLU A 282 -10.12 -21.99 8.92
C GLU A 282 -11.28 -22.56 9.76
N ASN A 283 -12.28 -23.14 9.08
CA ASN A 283 -13.38 -23.89 9.69
C ASN A 283 -14.24 -23.10 10.71
N SER A 284 -14.27 -21.77 10.66
CA SER A 284 -15.17 -20.95 11.48
C SER A 284 -15.76 -19.75 10.72
N ASP A 285 -16.77 -19.13 11.31
CA ASP A 285 -17.32 -17.83 10.88
C ASP A 285 -16.41 -16.66 11.30
N ASP A 286 -15.25 -16.97 11.86
CA ASP A 286 -14.32 -15.99 12.38
C ASP A 286 -13.46 -15.40 11.26
N MET A 287 -13.02 -14.17 11.48
CA MET A 287 -12.32 -13.41 10.46
C MET A 287 -11.37 -12.40 11.09
N LEU A 288 -10.21 -12.24 10.47
CA LEU A 288 -9.33 -11.10 10.74
C LEU A 288 -9.76 -9.92 9.88
N VAL A 289 -9.99 -8.77 10.53
CA VAL A 289 -10.18 -7.48 9.86
C VAL A 289 -8.90 -6.68 10.05
N TRP A 290 -8.19 -6.46 8.95
CA TRP A 290 -6.87 -5.85 9.01
C TRP A 290 -6.61 -4.88 7.86
N GLN A 291 -5.65 -3.99 8.05
CA GLN A 291 -5.17 -3.04 7.05
C GLN A 291 -3.65 -3.16 6.96
N PHE A 292 -3.10 -2.86 5.78
CA PHE A 292 -1.66 -2.66 5.61
C PHE A 292 -1.41 -1.21 5.23
N ASP A 293 -0.94 -0.43 6.20
CA ASP A 293 -0.69 1.00 6.08
C ASP A 293 0.60 1.38 6.79
N HIS A 294 1.28 2.41 6.29
CA HIS A 294 2.52 2.92 6.88
C HIS A 294 3.59 1.84 7.06
N PHE A 295 3.55 0.83 6.18
CA PHE A 295 4.45 -0.31 6.17
C PHE A 295 4.25 -1.31 7.32
N ASN A 296 3.03 -1.39 7.87
CA ASN A 296 2.69 -2.30 8.96
C ASN A 296 1.31 -2.89 8.77
N THR A 297 1.08 -3.99 9.46
CA THR A 297 -0.26 -4.56 9.58
C THR A 297 -0.92 -4.05 10.84
N ARG A 298 -2.15 -3.52 10.70
CA ARG A 298 -3.03 -3.18 11.81
C ARG A 298 -4.24 -4.10 11.81
N ILE A 299 -4.52 -4.74 12.94
CA ILE A 299 -5.68 -5.59 13.15
C ILE A 299 -6.69 -4.83 14.03
N ARG A 300 -7.95 -4.79 13.57
CA ARG A 300 -9.06 -4.07 14.23
C ARG A 300 -9.95 -4.96 15.06
N ILE A 301 -10.05 -6.22 14.68
CA ILE A 301 -10.87 -7.20 15.37
C ILE A 301 -10.23 -8.57 15.28
N LEU A 302 -10.47 -9.32 16.35
CA LEU A 302 -10.27 -10.75 16.44
C LEU A 302 -11.65 -11.31 16.77
N ILE A 303 -12.31 -11.95 15.81
CA ILE A 303 -13.54 -12.71 16.08
C ILE A 303 -13.07 -14.10 16.48
N ASN A 304 -13.50 -14.61 17.63
CA ASN A 304 -13.36 -16.02 17.97
C ASN A 304 -14.54 -16.37 18.87
N ASP A 305 -15.64 -16.87 18.27
CA ASP A 305 -16.81 -17.31 19.06
C ASP A 305 -16.56 -18.70 19.70
N LYS A 306 -15.51 -19.41 19.27
CA LYS A 306 -15.07 -20.70 19.82
C LYS A 306 -13.63 -20.61 20.30
N LYS A 307 -13.29 -21.15 21.47
CA LYS A 307 -11.90 -21.22 21.95
C LYS A 307 -11.10 -22.29 21.20
N ASP A 308 -10.88 -22.09 19.90
CA ASP A 308 -10.11 -23.00 19.04
C ASP A 308 -8.83 -22.31 18.54
N ASP A 309 -7.81 -23.11 18.19
CA ASP A 309 -6.46 -22.67 17.72
C ASP A 309 -6.49 -21.85 16.40
N ASN A 310 -7.67 -21.61 15.83
CA ASN A 310 -7.89 -20.91 14.56
C ASN A 310 -7.34 -19.48 14.58
N LEU A 311 -7.45 -18.79 15.72
CA LEU A 311 -6.98 -17.41 15.87
C LEU A 311 -5.45 -17.34 15.81
N GLN A 312 -4.77 -18.17 16.61
CA GLN A 312 -3.32 -18.27 16.62
C GLN A 312 -2.79 -18.60 15.21
N ASN A 313 -3.34 -19.62 14.55
CA ASN A 313 -2.92 -19.98 13.19
C ASN A 313 -3.13 -18.82 12.20
N GLY A 314 -4.29 -18.15 12.25
CA GLY A 314 -4.57 -16.98 11.43
C GLY A 314 -3.58 -15.83 11.64
N LEU A 315 -3.22 -15.55 12.89
CA LEU A 315 -2.22 -14.55 13.23
C LEU A 315 -0.82 -14.94 12.74
N GLU A 316 -0.41 -16.20 12.89
CA GLU A 316 0.88 -16.69 12.38
C GLU A 316 0.97 -16.63 10.83
N ILE A 317 -0.13 -16.88 10.14
CA ILE A 317 -0.24 -16.69 8.69
C ILE A 317 -0.10 -15.21 8.35
N LEU A 318 -0.80 -14.33 9.06
CA LEU A 318 -0.74 -12.89 8.83
C LEU A 318 0.66 -12.32 9.13
N GLU A 319 1.34 -12.79 10.19
CA GLU A 319 2.75 -12.46 10.49
C GLU A 319 3.70 -12.80 9.34
N ARG A 320 3.50 -13.97 8.72
CA ARG A 320 4.27 -14.38 7.53
C ARG A 320 3.95 -13.48 6.33
N GLN A 321 2.68 -13.14 6.11
CA GLN A 321 2.26 -12.22 5.05
C GLN A 321 2.88 -10.83 5.24
N THR A 322 2.76 -10.25 6.44
CA THR A 322 3.34 -8.95 6.79
C THR A 322 4.85 -8.96 6.59
N SER A 323 5.54 -10.01 7.04
CA SER A 323 6.99 -10.17 6.85
C SER A 323 7.36 -10.25 5.37
N THR A 324 6.56 -10.96 4.56
CA THR A 324 6.76 -11.08 3.12
C THR A 324 6.63 -9.74 2.41
N TRP A 325 5.68 -8.91 2.85
CA TRP A 325 5.53 -7.50 2.43
C TRP A 325 6.54 -6.55 3.08
N GLY A 326 7.52 -7.10 3.80
CA GLY A 326 8.59 -6.38 4.47
C GLY A 326 8.14 -5.60 5.71
N GLY A 327 6.89 -5.73 6.16
CA GLY A 327 6.30 -4.95 7.24
C GLY A 327 7.08 -5.03 8.56
N ASN A 328 7.12 -3.92 9.31
CA ASN A 328 7.96 -3.86 10.52
C ASN A 328 7.30 -4.46 11.76
N CYS A 329 5.97 -4.42 11.82
CA CYS A 329 5.24 -4.91 12.97
C CYS A 329 3.81 -5.31 12.60
N ILE A 330 3.20 -6.03 13.53
CA ILE A 330 1.76 -6.15 13.63
C ILE A 330 1.27 -5.43 14.87
N MET A 331 0.26 -4.59 14.70
CA MET A 331 -0.42 -3.92 15.79
C MET A 331 -1.85 -4.42 15.89
N VAL A 332 -2.27 -4.83 17.08
CA VAL A 332 -3.63 -5.25 17.40
C VAL A 332 -4.25 -4.18 18.29
N GLU A 333 -5.39 -3.65 17.87
CA GLU A 333 -6.21 -2.78 18.73
C GLU A 333 -7.20 -3.63 19.51
N LEU A 334 -7.08 -3.63 20.84
CA LEU A 334 -8.03 -4.30 21.71
C LEU A 334 -9.17 -3.35 22.11
N ASP A 335 -10.38 -3.85 21.93
CA ASP A 335 -11.61 -3.29 22.45
C ASP A 335 -12.24 -4.23 23.50
N ALA A 336 -13.37 -3.83 24.09
CA ALA A 336 -14.07 -4.61 25.11
C ALA A 336 -14.41 -6.05 24.67
N ARG A 337 -14.52 -6.30 23.36
CA ARG A 337 -14.89 -7.59 22.77
C ARG A 337 -13.68 -8.50 22.56
N SER A 338 -12.50 -7.91 22.33
CA SER A 338 -11.25 -8.62 22.05
C SER A 338 -10.28 -8.69 23.24
N LEU A 339 -10.62 -8.04 24.36
CA LEU A 339 -9.85 -8.07 25.61
C LEU A 339 -9.52 -9.50 26.11
N GLN A 340 -10.39 -10.47 25.84
CA GLN A 340 -10.19 -11.88 26.20
C GLN A 340 -8.96 -12.53 25.52
N PHE A 341 -8.49 -11.98 24.39
CA PHE A 341 -7.32 -12.52 23.65
C PHE A 341 -5.99 -11.94 24.14
N GLN A 342 -6.00 -11.05 25.14
CA GLN A 342 -4.79 -10.35 25.57
C GLN A 342 -3.67 -11.31 26.04
N ASP A 343 -4.01 -12.35 26.80
CA ASP A 343 -3.02 -13.30 27.31
C ASP A 343 -2.52 -14.25 26.21
N GLU A 344 -3.38 -14.64 25.28
CA GLU A 344 -3.01 -15.42 24.10
C GLU A 344 -2.03 -14.63 23.21
N LEU A 345 -2.35 -13.38 22.88
CA LEU A 345 -1.46 -12.48 22.15
C LEU A 345 -0.11 -12.31 22.86
N ARG A 346 -0.09 -12.18 24.19
CA ARG A 346 1.16 -12.12 24.97
C ARG A 346 1.98 -13.39 24.85
N SER A 347 1.34 -14.56 24.87
CA SER A 347 2.02 -15.85 24.67
C SER A 347 2.65 -15.95 23.26
N MET A 348 2.04 -15.31 22.26
CA MET A 348 2.57 -15.19 20.90
C MET A 348 3.65 -14.10 20.75
N GLY A 349 4.00 -13.38 21.82
CA GLY A 349 5.05 -12.35 21.82
C GLY A 349 4.57 -10.93 21.49
N TYR A 350 3.26 -10.68 21.47
CA TYR A 350 2.73 -9.32 21.45
C TYR A 350 2.86 -8.67 22.82
N ARG A 351 3.20 -7.39 22.84
CA ARG A 351 3.33 -6.60 24.08
C ARG A 351 2.55 -5.30 23.99
N ILE A 352 2.23 -4.71 25.14
CA ILE A 352 1.59 -3.40 25.16
C ILE A 352 2.51 -2.39 24.47
N LEU A 353 1.92 -1.63 23.54
CA LEU A 353 2.61 -0.57 22.83
C LEU A 353 3.05 0.53 23.80
N SER A 354 4.28 1.01 23.63
CA SER A 354 4.88 2.04 24.47
C SER A 354 5.36 3.24 23.66
N ASP A 355 5.61 4.37 24.32
CA ASP A 355 6.20 5.55 23.67
C ASP A 355 7.61 5.27 23.12
N ALA A 356 8.36 4.35 23.76
CA ALA A 356 9.65 3.91 23.26
C ALA A 356 9.52 3.22 21.90
N ASP A 357 8.49 2.39 21.72
CA ASP A 357 8.22 1.73 20.44
C ASP A 357 7.90 2.75 19.36
N ILE A 358 7.07 3.74 19.67
CA ILE A 358 6.73 4.80 18.72
C ILE A 358 7.98 5.61 18.36
N THR A 359 8.90 5.80 19.31
CA THR A 359 10.15 6.52 19.06
C THR A 359 11.08 5.73 18.13
N GLU A 360 11.23 4.42 18.36
CA GLU A 360 12.04 3.53 17.50
C GLU A 360 11.37 3.25 16.15
N HIS A 361 10.04 3.26 16.14
CA HIS A 361 9.18 2.91 15.02
C HIS A 361 8.12 3.98 14.79
N PRO A 362 8.49 5.14 14.21
CA PRO A 362 7.59 6.29 14.11
C PRO A 362 6.30 6.05 13.34
N PHE A 363 6.25 5.04 12.47
CA PHE A 363 5.03 4.66 11.74
C PHE A 363 3.90 4.20 12.67
N LEU A 364 4.23 3.68 13.86
CA LEU A 364 3.24 3.27 14.85
C LEU A 364 2.36 4.46 15.26
N SER A 365 2.92 5.67 15.29
CA SER A 365 2.15 6.89 15.58
C SER A 365 1.06 7.16 14.54
N PHE A 366 1.35 6.93 13.25
CA PHE A 366 0.34 7.08 12.19
C PHE A 366 -0.75 6.01 12.33
N SER A 367 -0.34 4.79 12.69
CA SER A 367 -1.27 3.71 12.94
C SER A 367 -2.14 3.96 14.17
N ILE A 368 -1.78 4.74 15.19
CA ILE A 368 -2.67 4.98 16.35
C ILE A 368 -3.62 6.15 16.08
N GLY A 369 -3.16 7.19 15.37
CA GLY A 369 -3.90 8.43 15.14
C GLY A 369 -4.16 9.25 16.42
N ASN A 370 -4.57 10.51 16.27
CA ASN A 370 -4.71 11.46 17.40
C ASN A 370 -5.79 11.14 18.45
N LYS A 371 -6.59 10.08 18.25
CA LYS A 371 -7.71 9.70 19.14
C LYS A 371 -7.53 8.35 19.83
N GLY A 372 -6.50 7.57 19.49
CA GLY A 372 -6.26 6.25 20.09
C GLY A 372 -5.51 6.35 21.41
N LYS A 373 -5.98 5.65 22.46
CA LYS A 373 -5.19 5.45 23.68
C LYS A 373 -4.14 4.37 23.40
N ILE A 374 -2.87 4.71 23.58
CA ILE A 374 -1.73 3.78 23.40
C ILE A 374 -1.96 2.47 24.18
N GLY A 375 -2.50 2.55 25.41
CA GLY A 375 -2.70 1.39 26.29
C GLY A 375 -3.66 0.30 25.77
N ASN A 376 -4.44 0.57 24.72
CA ASN A 376 -5.32 -0.43 24.11
C ASN A 376 -4.65 -1.16 22.93
N HIS A 377 -3.40 -0.83 22.59
CA HIS A 377 -2.72 -1.42 21.45
C HIS A 377 -1.66 -2.41 21.93
N LEU A 378 -1.68 -3.61 21.36
CA LEU A 378 -0.57 -4.54 21.43
C LEU A 378 0.20 -4.50 20.13
N VAL A 379 1.51 -4.69 20.22
CA VAL A 379 2.42 -4.69 19.08
C VAL A 379 3.36 -5.89 19.17
N LYS A 380 3.63 -6.50 18.01
CA LYS A 380 4.71 -7.46 17.82
C LYS A 380 5.62 -6.94 16.71
N ILE A 381 6.88 -6.71 17.04
CA ILE A 381 7.90 -6.28 16.07
C ILE A 381 8.35 -7.50 15.28
N LEU A 382 8.40 -7.36 13.96
CA LEU A 382 8.84 -8.39 13.04
C LEU A 382 10.31 -8.15 12.69
N PRO A 383 11.25 -8.98 13.17
CA PRO A 383 12.68 -8.79 12.95
C PRO A 383 13.12 -9.01 11.50
N GLY A 384 12.22 -9.42 10.59
CA GLY A 384 12.46 -9.48 9.15
C GLY A 384 12.09 -8.20 8.39
N GLY A 385 11.47 -7.22 9.07
CA GLY A 385 10.94 -6.02 8.41
C GLY A 385 11.99 -5.28 7.59
N VAL A 386 11.71 -5.07 6.31
CA VAL A 386 12.60 -4.40 5.35
C VAL A 386 12.58 -2.89 5.56
N TRP A 387 11.46 -2.35 6.04
CA TRP A 387 11.27 -0.90 6.17
C TRP A 387 12.07 -0.27 7.33
N ARG A 388 12.50 -1.06 8.33
CA ARG A 388 13.46 -0.62 9.36
C ARG A 388 14.84 -0.30 8.77
N LEU A 389 15.10 -0.74 7.54
CA LEU A 389 16.36 -0.52 6.83
C LEU A 389 16.30 0.73 5.95
N ILE A 390 15.21 1.49 6.00
CA ILE A 390 15.12 2.81 5.37
C ILE A 390 15.83 3.82 6.28
N PRO A 391 16.98 4.37 5.82
CA PRO A 391 17.84 5.24 6.61
C PRO A 391 17.08 6.41 7.26
#